data_AF-A0A5B7DTU8-F1
#
_entry.id   AF-A0A5B7DTU8-F1
#
_cell.length_a   1.000
_cell.length_b   1.000
_cell.length_c   1.000
_cell.angle_alpha   90.00
_cell.angle_beta   90.00
_cell.angle_gamma   90.00
#
_symmetry.space_group_name_H-M   'P 1'
#
loop_
_entity.id
_entity.type
_entity.pdbx_description
1 polymer ?
#
loop_
_entity_poly.entity_id
_entity_poly.type
_entity_poly.pdbx_seq_one_letter_code
_entity_poly.pdbx_strand_id
1 'polypeptide(L)'
;MMRLRNLPNPMASSKVYRDTAILEYPRRIRHQEHPADYKALIKAEAAFRHQLFQAASASWGCMENLVMSPVTLLLNLGSIYMNSAGETEHELAKALHWARGKEAFQRGAEDLMATLVVSATLSLALVLKYTL
;
A
#
# COMPACT_ATOMS: atom_id res chain seq x y z
N MET A 1 40.80 17.35 -29.71
CA MET A 1 39.88 16.41 -30.40
C MET A 1 40.27 14.98 -30.04
N MET A 2 39.59 14.39 -29.05
CA MET A 2 39.91 13.05 -28.53
C MET A 2 38.85 12.05 -29.01
N ARG A 3 39.28 10.98 -29.68
CA ARG A 3 38.45 9.89 -30.19
C ARG A 3 38.06 8.95 -29.05
N LEU A 4 36.78 8.93 -28.68
CA LEU A 4 36.18 7.86 -27.87
C LEU A 4 35.96 6.63 -28.76
N ARG A 5 36.95 5.72 -28.81
CA ARG A 5 36.72 4.35 -29.28
C ARG A 5 36.80 3.43 -28.07
N ASN A 6 35.83 2.52 -28.00
CA ASN A 6 35.70 1.42 -27.03
C ASN A 6 34.96 1.78 -25.73
N LEU A 7 33.74 2.32 -25.84
CA LEU A 7 32.70 2.02 -24.85
C LEU A 7 32.08 0.67 -25.21
N PRO A 8 31.95 -0.27 -24.26
CA PRO A 8 31.31 -1.56 -24.51
C PRO A 8 29.86 -1.35 -24.94
N ASN A 9 29.47 -2.07 -26.01
CA ASN A 9 28.13 -2.03 -26.57
C ASN A 9 27.10 -2.47 -25.49
N PRO A 10 26.14 -1.61 -25.10
CA PRO A 10 25.17 -1.92 -24.05
C PRO A 10 24.23 -3.08 -24.42
N MET A 11 24.18 -3.51 -25.69
CA MET A 11 23.37 -4.66 -26.10
C MET A 11 24.00 -6.03 -25.80
N ALA A 12 25.29 -6.10 -25.44
CA ALA A 12 25.95 -7.36 -25.11
C ALA A 12 25.58 -7.91 -23.71
N SER A 13 24.90 -7.13 -22.85
CA SER A 13 24.46 -7.58 -21.51
C SER A 13 23.05 -8.19 -21.48
N SER A 14 22.35 -8.24 -22.63
CA SER A 14 20.96 -8.72 -22.71
C SER A 14 20.78 -10.20 -22.34
N LYS A 15 21.87 -11.00 -22.34
CA LYS A 15 21.85 -12.38 -21.87
C LYS A 15 21.99 -12.51 -20.34
N VAL A 16 22.65 -11.56 -19.68
CA VAL A 16 22.83 -11.58 -18.21
C VAL A 16 21.59 -11.02 -17.50
N TYR A 17 20.86 -10.11 -18.14
CA TYR A 17 19.60 -9.59 -17.59
C TYR A 17 18.41 -10.54 -17.73
N ARG A 18 18.50 -11.58 -18.57
CA ARG A 18 17.41 -12.55 -18.75
C ARG A 18 17.27 -13.53 -17.59
N ASP A 19 18.34 -13.82 -16.86
CA ASP A 19 18.36 -15.02 -16.02
C ASP A 19 18.52 -14.79 -14.50
N THR A 20 18.64 -13.57 -13.96
CA THR A 20 18.99 -13.45 -12.51
C THR A 20 18.44 -12.31 -11.64
N ALA A 21 17.57 -11.39 -12.09
CA ALA A 21 17.11 -10.34 -11.15
C ALA A 21 15.67 -9.85 -11.28
N ILE A 22 15.05 -9.92 -12.47
CA ILE A 22 13.69 -9.40 -12.66
C ILE A 22 12.63 -10.52 -12.54
N LEU A 23 13.05 -11.79 -12.62
CA LEU A 23 12.16 -12.95 -12.52
C LEU A 23 12.22 -13.68 -11.16
N GLU A 24 13.12 -13.31 -10.25
CA GLU A 24 13.11 -13.83 -8.88
C GLU A 24 12.16 -13.08 -7.94
N TYR A 25 11.45 -12.07 -8.44
CA TYR A 25 10.23 -11.55 -7.83
C TYR A 25 9.08 -11.63 -8.84
N PRO A 26 8.50 -12.84 -8.99
CA PRO A 26 7.12 -13.02 -8.53
C PRO A 26 6.83 -14.47 -8.03
N ARG A 27 7.57 -14.96 -7.03
CA ARG A 27 7.24 -16.23 -6.31
C ARG A 27 7.21 -16.14 -4.78
N ARG A 28 7.53 -14.95 -4.24
CA ARG A 28 7.37 -14.59 -2.82
C ARG A 28 6.26 -13.55 -2.63
N ILE A 29 5.05 -13.84 -3.10
CA ILE A 29 3.85 -13.49 -2.33
C ILE A 29 3.56 -14.72 -1.44
N ARG A 30 4.53 -15.04 -0.61
CA ARG A 30 4.54 -16.06 0.45
C ARG A 30 5.22 -15.31 1.59
N HIS A 31 4.54 -14.70 2.55
CA HIS A 31 3.21 -14.92 3.11
C HIS A 31 2.65 -13.53 3.47
N GLN A 32 1.34 -13.30 3.34
CA GLN A 32 0.71 -12.55 4.44
C GLN A 32 0.99 -13.43 5.63
N GLU A 33 1.94 -13.07 6.49
CA GLU A 33 2.25 -13.86 7.68
C GLU A 33 0.97 -14.01 8.53
N HIS A 34 0.06 -13.04 8.39
CA HIS A 34 -1.22 -12.98 9.07
C HIS A 34 -2.36 -12.70 8.08
N PRO A 35 -2.75 -13.68 7.23
CA PRO A 35 -3.77 -13.45 6.20
C PRO A 35 -5.13 -13.12 6.79
N ALA A 36 -5.38 -13.55 8.03
CA ALA A 36 -6.58 -13.17 8.77
C ALA A 36 -6.56 -11.67 9.16
N ASP A 37 -5.41 -11.14 9.57
CA ASP A 37 -5.26 -9.75 10.03
C ASP A 37 -5.34 -8.79 8.85
N TYR A 38 -4.67 -9.11 7.73
CA TYR A 38 -4.84 -8.38 6.48
C TYR A 38 -6.30 -8.39 6.00
N LYS A 39 -6.95 -9.56 5.91
CA LYS A 39 -8.36 -9.64 5.47
C LYS A 39 -9.30 -8.87 6.38
N ALA A 40 -9.08 -8.94 7.69
CA ALA A 40 -9.83 -8.15 8.64
C ALA A 40 -9.63 -6.65 8.41
N LEU A 41 -8.40 -6.22 8.09
CA LEU A 41 -8.09 -4.81 7.85
C LEU A 41 -8.74 -4.31 6.57
N ILE A 42 -8.74 -5.11 5.50
CA ILE A 42 -9.48 -4.79 4.26
C ILE A 42 -10.99 -4.64 4.53
N LYS A 43 -11.56 -5.51 5.37
CA LYS A 43 -12.97 -5.41 5.76
C LYS A 43 -13.25 -4.13 6.58
N ALA A 44 -12.36 -3.81 7.51
CA ALA A 44 -12.43 -2.59 8.32
C ALA A 44 -12.29 -1.33 7.43
N GLU A 45 -11.36 -1.33 6.48
CA GLU A 45 -11.18 -0.26 5.50
C GLU A 45 -12.43 -0.03 4.66
N ALA A 46 -13.09 -1.10 4.20
CA ALA A 46 -14.31 -0.97 3.41
C ALA A 46 -15.43 -0.29 4.21
N ALA A 47 -15.59 -0.64 5.50
CA ALA A 47 -16.56 -0.03 6.39
C ALA A 47 -16.20 1.44 6.71
N PHE A 48 -14.93 1.70 7.03
CA PHE A 48 -14.39 3.03 7.28
C PHE A 48 -14.59 3.95 6.08
N ARG A 49 -14.22 3.50 4.87
CA ARG A 49 -14.42 4.23 3.61
C ARG A 49 -15.87 4.63 3.42
N HIS A 50 -16.80 3.71 3.66
CA HIS A 50 -18.22 3.97 3.47
C HIS A 50 -18.71 5.07 4.43
N GLN A 51 -18.37 4.97 5.71
CA GLN A 51 -18.73 6.00 6.69
C GLN A 51 -18.07 7.35 6.41
N LEU A 52 -16.79 7.34 6.03
CA LEU A 52 -16.06 8.55 5.70
C LEU A 52 -16.70 9.28 4.51
N PHE A 53 -17.08 8.55 3.47
CA PHE A 53 -17.73 9.14 2.29
C PHE A 53 -19.12 9.69 2.63
N GLN A 54 -19.90 8.99 3.47
CA GLN A 54 -21.19 9.50 3.95
C GLN A 54 -21.02 10.78 4.77
N ALA A 55 -20.06 10.80 5.70
CA ALA A 55 -19.79 11.97 6.52
C ALA A 55 -19.31 13.17 5.69
N ALA A 56 -18.40 12.94 4.73
CA ALA A 56 -17.87 13.99 3.87
C ALA A 56 -18.92 14.55 2.88
N SER A 57 -19.76 13.68 2.31
CA SER A 57 -20.83 14.12 1.41
C SER A 57 -21.93 14.89 2.14
N ALA A 58 -22.23 14.52 3.39
CA ALA A 58 -23.17 15.27 4.23
C ALA A 58 -22.61 16.64 4.67
N SER A 59 -21.30 16.77 4.87
CA SER A 59 -20.70 18.00 5.41
C SER A 59 -20.36 19.05 4.35
N TRP A 60 -19.92 18.64 3.15
CA TRP A 60 -19.44 19.57 2.12
C TRP A 60 -20.48 19.93 1.07
N GLY A 61 -21.67 19.32 1.14
CA GLY A 61 -22.71 19.50 0.13
C GLY A 61 -22.31 18.83 -1.20
N CYS A 62 -23.31 18.38 -1.96
CA CYS A 62 -23.12 17.61 -3.19
C CYS A 62 -22.61 18.41 -4.41
N MET A 63 -22.02 19.59 -4.20
CA MET A 63 -21.67 20.52 -5.28
C MET A 63 -20.21 20.43 -5.75
N GLU A 64 -19.34 19.72 -5.04
CA GLU A 64 -17.91 19.61 -5.38
C GLU A 64 -17.46 18.16 -5.57
N ASN A 65 -16.47 17.97 -6.45
CA ASN A 65 -15.85 16.68 -6.66
C ASN A 65 -15.08 16.26 -5.39
N LEU A 66 -15.43 15.10 -4.84
CA LEU A 66 -14.79 14.57 -3.65
C LEU A 66 -13.67 13.59 -4.02
N VAL A 67 -12.41 13.97 -3.76
CA VAL A 67 -11.23 13.10 -3.96
C VAL A 67 -10.53 12.89 -2.63
N MET A 68 -10.42 11.63 -2.19
CA MET A 68 -9.75 11.27 -0.95
C MET A 68 -9.18 9.85 -1.00
N SER A 69 -8.20 9.56 -0.14
CA SER A 69 -7.67 8.21 0.10
C SER A 69 -8.09 7.70 1.49
N PRO A 70 -9.13 6.86 1.57
CA PRO A 70 -9.56 6.25 2.83
C PRO A 70 -8.45 5.44 3.50
N VAL A 71 -7.63 4.76 2.70
CA VAL A 71 -6.49 3.96 3.19
C VAL A 71 -5.48 4.85 3.92
N THR A 72 -5.13 6.00 3.37
CA THR A 72 -4.17 6.93 4.00
C THR A 72 -4.70 7.44 5.34
N LEU A 73 -5.98 7.82 5.39
CA LEU A 73 -6.61 8.29 6.62
C LEU A 73 -6.71 7.18 7.68
N LEU A 74 -7.05 5.96 7.26
CA LEU A 74 -7.09 4.79 8.13
C LEU A 74 -5.73 4.48 8.74
N LEU A 75 -4.65 4.53 7.96
CA LEU A 75 -3.29 4.26 8.46
C LEU A 75 -2.78 5.36 9.40
N ASN A 76 -3.11 6.62 9.11
CA ASN A 76 -2.77 7.74 9.98
C ASN A 76 -3.49 7.65 11.34
N LEU A 77 -4.80 7.44 11.32
CA LEU A 77 -5.59 7.21 12.54
C LEU A 77 -5.15 5.93 13.27
N GLY A 78 -4.81 4.88 12.51
CA GLY A 78 -4.23 3.65 13.02
C GLY A 78 -2.93 3.88 13.80
N SER A 79 -2.06 4.77 13.32
CA SER A 79 -0.82 5.12 14.00
C SER A 79 -1.07 5.84 15.34
N ILE A 80 -2.13 6.66 15.41
CA ILE A 80 -2.57 7.29 16.68
C ILE A 80 -3.15 6.21 17.61
N TYR A 81 -3.99 5.32 17.07
CA TYR A 81 -4.56 4.19 17.81
C TYR A 81 -3.48 3.34 18.49
N MET A 82 -2.38 3.03 17.80
CA MET A 82 -1.26 2.27 18.37
C MET A 82 -0.67 2.89 19.65
N ASN A 83 -0.71 4.23 19.78
CA ASN A 83 -0.14 4.97 20.90
C ASN A 83 -1.19 5.47 21.91
N SER A 84 -2.46 5.18 21.67
CA SER A 84 -3.56 5.57 22.56
C SER A 84 -3.76 4.56 23.69
N ALA A 85 -4.54 4.89 24.71
CA ALA A 85 -4.95 3.98 25.78
C ALA A 85 -6.33 4.37 26.34
N GLY A 86 -6.99 3.44 27.03
CA GLY A 86 -8.26 3.69 27.72
C GLY A 86 -9.38 4.09 26.74
N GLU A 87 -10.12 5.14 27.09
CA GLU A 87 -11.27 5.61 26.29
C GLU A 87 -10.86 6.05 24.87
N THR A 88 -9.70 6.71 24.73
CA THR A 88 -9.20 7.14 23.43
C THR A 88 -8.91 5.96 22.51
N GLU A 89 -8.35 4.88 23.06
CA GLU A 89 -8.13 3.64 22.31
C GLU A 89 -9.46 3.02 21.87
N HIS A 90 -10.45 2.99 22.77
CA HIS A 90 -11.76 2.45 22.49
C HIS A 90 -12.47 3.19 21.35
N GLU A 91 -12.52 4.52 21.42
CA GLU A 91 -13.17 5.35 20.40
C GLU A 91 -12.43 5.28 19.05
N LEU A 92 -11.09 5.23 19.06
CA LEU A 92 -10.32 5.02 17.82
C LEU A 92 -10.55 3.64 17.22
N ALA A 93 -10.58 2.59 18.03
CA ALA A 93 -10.86 1.23 17.57
C ALA A 93 -12.25 1.15 16.89
N LYS A 94 -13.25 1.79 17.50
CA LYS A 94 -14.60 1.91 16.96
C LYS A 94 -14.64 2.68 15.64
N ALA A 95 -13.99 3.85 15.59
CA ALA A 95 -13.91 4.66 14.37
C ALA A 95 -13.23 3.91 13.22
N LEU A 96 -12.19 3.12 13.53
CA LEU A 96 -11.44 2.30 12.58
C LEU A 96 -12.15 1.00 12.19
N HIS A 97 -13.33 0.69 12.76
CA HIS A 97 -14.01 -0.61 12.59
C HIS A 97 -13.12 -1.80 12.97
N TRP A 98 -12.30 -1.64 14.01
CA TRP A 98 -11.30 -2.61 14.41
C TRP A 98 -11.54 -3.16 15.81
N ALA A 99 -11.61 -4.49 15.93
CA ALA A 99 -11.88 -5.17 17.22
C ALA A 99 -10.81 -6.20 17.63
N ARG A 100 -9.75 -6.38 16.84
CA ARG A 100 -8.78 -7.49 17.02
C ARG A 100 -7.51 -7.10 17.80
N GLY A 101 -7.49 -5.91 18.39
CA GLY A 101 -6.36 -5.38 19.16
C GLY A 101 -5.24 -4.78 18.31
N LYS A 102 -4.32 -4.05 18.95
CA LYS A 102 -3.28 -3.25 18.30
C LYS A 102 -2.29 -4.05 17.47
N GLU A 103 -1.80 -5.16 17.99
CA GLU A 103 -0.80 -5.98 17.27
C GLU A 103 -1.36 -6.52 15.95
N ALA A 104 -2.61 -6.99 15.95
CA ALA A 104 -3.26 -7.47 14.73
C ALA A 104 -3.50 -6.33 13.74
N PHE A 105 -3.78 -5.11 14.22
CA PHE A 105 -3.92 -3.94 13.35
C PHE A 105 -2.59 -3.64 12.66
N GLN A 106 -1.50 -3.59 13.44
CA GLN A 106 -0.15 -3.32 12.94
C GLN A 106 0.25 -4.32 11.86
N ARG A 107 0.08 -5.63 12.10
CA ARG A 107 0.44 -6.67 11.11
C ARG A 107 -0.39 -6.56 9.84
N GLY A 108 -1.70 -6.31 9.97
CA GLY A 108 -2.55 -6.06 8.80
C GLY A 108 -2.12 -4.82 8.02
N ALA A 109 -1.70 -3.77 8.71
CA ALA A 109 -1.28 -2.50 8.11
C ALA A 109 0.08 -2.63 7.39
N GLU A 110 1.01 -3.37 7.97
CA GLU A 110 2.29 -3.73 7.36
C GLU A 110 2.08 -4.54 6.08
N ASP A 111 1.22 -5.57 6.11
CA ASP A 111 0.86 -6.37 4.93
C ASP A 111 0.20 -5.50 3.84
N LEU A 112 -0.67 -4.56 4.23
CA LEU A 112 -1.31 -3.62 3.30
C LEU A 112 -0.29 -2.69 2.65
N MET A 113 0.61 -2.10 3.43
CA MET A 113 1.66 -1.22 2.93
C MET A 113 2.63 -1.96 2.00
N ALA A 114 3.04 -3.17 2.35
CA ALA A 114 3.87 -4.01 1.50
C ALA A 114 3.19 -4.27 0.14
N THR A 115 1.89 -4.57 0.16
CA THR A 115 1.09 -4.80 -1.06
C THR A 115 1.05 -3.55 -1.95
N LEU A 116 0.83 -2.36 -1.36
CA LEU A 116 0.79 -1.09 -2.09
C LEU A 116 2.14 -0.75 -2.73
N VAL A 117 3.24 -0.93 -2.00
CA VAL A 117 4.61 -0.67 -2.51
C VAL A 117 4.95 -1.59 -3.67
N VAL A 118 4.64 -2.88 -3.57
CA VAL A 118 4.87 -3.84 -4.65
C VAL A 118 4.05 -3.48 -5.89
N SER A 119 2.76 -3.16 -5.72
CA SER A 119 1.91 -2.75 -6.84
C SER A 119 2.46 -1.51 -7.55
N ALA A 120 2.85 -0.47 -6.81
CA ALA A 120 3.41 0.75 -7.37
C ALA A 120 4.71 0.50 -8.14
N THR A 121 5.59 -0.35 -7.59
CA THR A 121 6.86 -0.72 -8.22
C THR A 121 6.64 -1.49 -9.52
N LEU A 122 5.70 -2.44 -9.54
CA LEU A 122 5.36 -3.20 -10.74
C LEU A 122 4.71 -2.30 -11.82
N SER A 123 3.81 -1.40 -11.42
CA SER A 123 3.23 -0.42 -12.34
C SER A 123 4.31 0.46 -12.98
N LEU A 124 5.26 0.96 -12.19
CA LEU A 124 6.36 1.77 -12.70
C LEU A 124 7.27 0.97 -13.65
N ALA A 125 7.61 -0.26 -13.30
CA ALA A 125 8.43 -1.13 -14.16
C ALA A 125 7.75 -1.43 -15.50
N LEU A 126 6.43 -1.65 -15.50
CA LEU A 126 5.64 -1.82 -16.72
C LEU A 126 5.65 -0.56 -17.58
N VAL A 127 5.41 0.62 -16.99
CA VAL A 127 5.47 1.89 -17.71
C VAL A 127 6.84 2.04 -18.40
N LEU A 128 7.93 1.91 -17.64
CA LEU A 128 9.28 2.05 -18.17
C LEU A 128 9.59 1.06 -19.31
N LYS A 129 9.07 -0.18 -19.24
CA LYS A 129 9.27 -1.20 -20.28
C LYS A 129 8.53 -0.88 -21.59
N TYR A 130 7.40 -0.20 -21.55
CA TYR A 130 6.55 0.03 -22.71
C TYR A 130 6.60 1.47 -23.25
N THR A 131 7.26 2.40 -22.54
CA THR A 131 7.47 3.78 -23.01
C THR A 131 8.90 4.11 -23.45
N LEU A 132 9.90 3.30 -23.07
CA LEU A 132 11.32 3.46 -23.45
C LEU A 132 11.76 2.34 -24.37
#